data_AF-A0AAN8NL51-F1
#
_entry.id   AF-A0AAN8NL51-F1
#
_cell.length_a   1.000
_cell.length_b   1.000
_cell.length_c   1.000
_cell.angle_alpha   90.00
_cell.angle_beta   90.00
_cell.angle_gamma   90.00
#
_symmetry.space_group_name_H-M   'P 1'
#
loop_
_entity.id
_entity.type
_entity.pdbx_description
1 polymer ?
#
loop_
_entity_poly.entity_id
_entity_poly.type
_entity_poly.pdbx_seq_one_letter_code
_entity_poly.pdbx_strand_id
1 'polypeptide(L)'
;MYRRHFEPNYEAALMLVRHLDNDGLKELVNDDDAVDKLVKNFEQNKELEMEKELIMTKNKSVAEYNLSLAPKLESGKTKLKELHESVQAAMDSVEEKQSQIKSNVGELSGDTALALLQTAAAESEEESENIADQFYNKSIETEEFLEQFQAVRKLMHLRRVKADKMKELLHKKSRLGNINDAYKIPSSVPYPIGNINMPYFPMASK
;
A
#
# COMPACT_ATOMS: atom_id res chain seq x y z
N MET A 1 -19.86 3.91 -32.46
CA MET A 1 -20.73 2.99 -33.21
C MET A 1 -21.18 3.71 -34.46
N TYR A 2 -20.81 3.24 -35.65
CA TYR A 2 -21.30 3.84 -36.88
C TYR A 2 -22.79 3.57 -36.98
N ARG A 3 -23.60 4.63 -37.08
CA ARG A 3 -25.02 4.53 -37.41
C ARG A 3 -25.05 4.01 -38.85
N ARG A 4 -25.29 2.70 -39.05
CA ARG A 4 -25.56 2.19 -40.41
C ARG A 4 -26.76 2.99 -40.92
N HIS A 5 -26.58 3.65 -42.05
CA HIS A 5 -27.71 4.22 -42.78
C HIS A 5 -28.52 3.03 -43.29
N PHE A 6 -29.65 2.77 -42.64
CA PHE A 6 -30.60 1.78 -43.07
C PHE A 6 -31.45 2.41 -44.17
N GLU A 7 -31.15 2.08 -45.42
CA GLU A 7 -32.04 2.42 -46.54
C GLU A 7 -33.00 1.24 -46.76
N PRO A 8 -34.32 1.47 -46.70
CA PRO A 8 -35.28 0.42 -46.99
C PRO A 8 -35.12 -0.08 -48.42
N ASN A 9 -35.08 -1.40 -48.61
CA ASN A 9 -35.02 -2.01 -49.94
C ASN A 9 -36.42 -2.03 -50.57
N TYR A 10 -36.80 -0.89 -51.15
CA TYR A 10 -38.11 -0.71 -51.78
C TYR A 10 -38.34 -1.65 -52.96
N GLU A 11 -37.28 -2.04 -53.69
CA GLU A 11 -37.38 -2.96 -54.83
C GLU A 11 -37.82 -4.35 -54.40
N ALA A 12 -37.21 -4.88 -53.32
CA ALA A 12 -37.62 -6.15 -52.73
C ALA A 12 -39.07 -6.09 -52.22
N ALA A 13 -39.46 -4.99 -51.56
CA ALA A 13 -40.82 -4.79 -51.07
C ALA A 13 -41.85 -4.74 -52.22
N LEU A 14 -41.55 -4.03 -53.31
CA LEU A 14 -42.41 -3.95 -54.50
C LEU A 14 -42.55 -5.29 -55.22
N MET A 15 -41.49 -6.10 -55.27
CA MET A 15 -41.55 -7.45 -55.82
C MET A 15 -42.54 -8.35 -55.06
N LEU A 16 -42.58 -8.27 -53.73
CA LEU A 16 -43.56 -9.00 -52.91
C LEU A 16 -45.01 -8.54 -53.16
N VAL A 17 -45.24 -7.23 -53.32
CA VAL A 17 -46.58 -6.67 -53.59
C VAL A 17 -47.07 -6.98 -55.00
N ARG A 18 -46.17 -7.07 -55.98
CA ARG A 18 -46.51 -7.37 -57.39
C ARG A 18 -47.11 -8.75 -57.61
N HIS A 19 -46.93 -9.69 -56.69
CA HIS A 19 -47.45 -11.05 -56.78
C HIS A 19 -48.82 -11.22 -56.08
N LEU A 20 -49.36 -10.16 -55.48
CA LEU A 20 -50.69 -10.18 -54.87
C LEU A 20 -51.79 -9.93 -55.93
N ASP A 21 -52.93 -10.58 -55.75
CA ASP A 21 -54.12 -10.38 -56.58
C ASP A 21 -54.92 -9.15 -56.14
N ASN A 22 -56.00 -8.80 -56.87
CA ASN A 22 -56.77 -7.58 -56.60
C ASN A 22 -57.40 -7.58 -55.20
N ASP A 23 -57.83 -8.75 -54.73
CA ASP A 23 -58.40 -8.92 -53.40
C ASP A 23 -57.32 -8.77 -52.32
N GLY A 24 -56.13 -9.35 -52.50
CA GLY A 24 -55.00 -9.17 -51.58
C GLY A 24 -54.45 -7.74 -51.55
N LEU A 25 -54.45 -7.03 -52.67
CA LEU A 25 -54.10 -5.60 -52.71
C LEU A 25 -55.17 -4.74 -52.03
N LYS A 26 -56.45 -5.09 -52.17
CA LYS A 26 -57.55 -4.40 -51.49
C LYS A 26 -57.53 -4.65 -49.99
N GLU A 27 -57.15 -5.84 -49.55
CA GLU A 27 -56.90 -6.16 -48.14
C GLU A 27 -55.74 -5.33 -47.60
N LEU A 28 -54.61 -5.28 -48.31
CA LEU A 28 -53.43 -4.50 -47.91
C LEU A 28 -53.71 -2.99 -47.79
N VAL A 29 -54.62 -2.44 -48.59
CA VAL A 29 -55.00 -1.01 -48.54
C VAL A 29 -55.99 -0.70 -47.41
N ASN A 30 -56.79 -1.68 -46.98
CA ASN A 30 -57.86 -1.47 -46.01
C ASN A 30 -57.57 -2.04 -44.61
N ASP A 31 -56.51 -2.84 -44.45
CA ASP A 31 -56.09 -3.45 -43.18
C ASP A 31 -54.60 -3.17 -42.88
N ASP A 32 -54.35 -2.31 -41.90
CA ASP A 32 -52.99 -1.99 -41.43
C ASP A 32 -52.28 -3.20 -40.83
N ASP A 33 -53.01 -4.17 -40.24
CA ASP A 33 -52.42 -5.41 -39.71
C ASP A 33 -51.89 -6.30 -40.85
N ALA A 34 -52.49 -6.24 -42.03
CA ALA A 34 -52.02 -6.96 -43.22
C ALA A 34 -50.71 -6.35 -43.74
N VAL A 35 -50.60 -5.02 -43.71
CA VAL A 35 -49.35 -4.30 -44.02
C VAL A 35 -48.25 -4.67 -43.04
N ASP A 36 -48.53 -4.67 -41.74
CA ASP A 36 -47.57 -5.04 -40.71
C ASP A 36 -47.07 -6.48 -40.84
N LYS A 37 -47.95 -7.43 -41.20
CA LYS A 37 -47.56 -8.82 -41.50
C LYS A 37 -46.64 -8.89 -42.71
N LEU A 38 -46.93 -8.14 -43.78
CA LEU A 38 -46.08 -8.10 -44.97
C LEU A 38 -44.70 -7.51 -44.63
N VAL A 39 -44.66 -6.41 -43.88
CA VAL A 39 -43.41 -5.79 -43.42
C VAL A 39 -42.58 -6.72 -42.55
N LYS A 40 -43.22 -7.46 -41.64
CA LYS A 40 -42.55 -8.48 -40.82
C LYS A 40 -41.93 -9.60 -41.65
N ASN A 41 -42.52 -9.91 -42.81
CA ASN A 41 -42.03 -10.94 -43.70
C ASN A 41 -40.89 -10.50 -44.62
N PHE A 42 -40.59 -9.19 -44.72
CA PHE A 42 -39.46 -8.68 -45.48
C PHE A 42 -38.14 -9.22 -44.92
N GLU A 43 -37.27 -9.71 -45.82
CA GLU A 43 -35.99 -10.30 -45.45
C GLU A 43 -35.12 -9.32 -44.64
N GLN A 44 -35.11 -8.06 -45.07
CA GLN A 44 -34.41 -6.99 -44.36
C GLN A 44 -34.93 -6.76 -42.93
N ASN A 45 -36.23 -6.96 -42.68
CA ASN A 45 -36.80 -6.85 -41.33
C ASN A 45 -36.46 -8.08 -40.47
N LYS A 46 -36.42 -9.27 -41.06
CA LYS A 46 -35.95 -10.49 -40.38
C LYS A 46 -34.48 -10.39 -40.00
N GLU A 47 -33.63 -9.89 -40.89
CA GLU A 47 -32.21 -9.63 -40.61
C GLU A 47 -32.03 -8.64 -39.45
N LEU A 48 -32.78 -7.54 -39.45
CA LEU A 48 -32.77 -6.58 -38.35
C LEU A 48 -33.23 -7.19 -37.02
N GLU A 49 -34.30 -8.01 -37.03
CA GLU A 49 -34.79 -8.65 -35.82
C GLU A 49 -33.77 -9.68 -35.29
N MET A 50 -33.10 -10.43 -36.17
CA MET A 50 -32.00 -11.31 -35.79
C MET A 50 -30.80 -10.55 -35.21
N GLU A 51 -30.40 -9.43 -35.82
CA GLU A 51 -29.32 -8.58 -35.33
C GLU A 51 -29.66 -8.00 -33.94
N LYS A 52 -30.90 -7.55 -33.75
CA LYS A 52 -31.43 -7.09 -32.47
C LYS A 52 -31.37 -8.19 -31.41
N GLU A 53 -31.88 -9.39 -31.71
CA GLU A 53 -31.84 -10.52 -30.78
C GLU A 53 -30.41 -10.94 -30.42
N LEU A 54 -29.49 -10.89 -31.38
CA LEU A 54 -28.06 -11.16 -31.15
C LEU A 54 -27.43 -10.10 -30.23
N ILE A 55 -27.71 -8.81 -30.47
CA ILE A 55 -27.22 -7.73 -29.62
C ILE A 55 -27.82 -7.82 -28.22
N MET A 56 -29.12 -8.11 -28.10
CA MET A 56 -29.80 -8.29 -26.82
C MET A 56 -29.20 -9.46 -26.04
N THR A 57 -28.99 -10.60 -26.70
CA THR A 57 -28.34 -11.78 -26.10
C THR A 57 -26.91 -11.46 -25.64
N LYS A 58 -26.14 -10.75 -26.48
CA LYS A 58 -24.77 -10.33 -26.15
C LYS A 58 -24.73 -9.32 -25.00
N ASN A 59 -25.63 -8.35 -24.98
CA ASN A 59 -25.71 -7.38 -23.90
C ASN A 59 -26.06 -8.07 -22.58
N LYS A 60 -27.04 -8.98 -22.62
CA LYS A 60 -27.47 -9.79 -21.48
C LYS A 60 -26.32 -10.63 -20.92
N SER A 61 -25.58 -11.35 -21.77
CA SER A 61 -24.47 -12.18 -21.30
C SER A 61 -23.33 -11.36 -20.68
N VAL A 62 -23.04 -10.18 -21.24
CA VAL A 62 -22.06 -9.24 -20.66
C VAL A 62 -22.56 -8.68 -19.33
N ALA A 63 -23.83 -8.32 -19.23
CA ALA A 63 -24.43 -7.84 -17.99
C ALA A 63 -24.38 -8.91 -16.89
N GLU A 64 -24.76 -10.15 -17.21
CA GLU A 64 -24.68 -11.29 -16.29
C GLU A 64 -23.25 -11.56 -15.83
N TYR A 65 -22.28 -11.52 -16.76
CA TYR A 65 -20.87 -11.65 -16.41
C TYR A 65 -20.39 -10.52 -15.49
N ASN A 66 -20.74 -9.27 -15.79
CA ASN A 66 -20.38 -8.13 -14.93
C ASN A 66 -21.00 -8.25 -13.53
N LEU A 67 -22.26 -8.70 -13.43
CA LEU A 67 -22.92 -8.98 -12.16
C LEU A 67 -22.21 -10.11 -11.39
N SER A 68 -21.70 -11.13 -12.08
CA SER A 68 -20.93 -12.22 -11.45
C SER A 68 -19.56 -11.77 -10.90
N LEU A 69 -18.98 -10.70 -11.45
CA LEU A 69 -17.71 -10.13 -11.00
C LEU A 69 -17.88 -9.19 -9.79
N ALA A 70 -19.03 -8.52 -9.67
CA ALA A 70 -19.34 -7.62 -8.57
C ALA A 70 -19.03 -8.21 -7.16
N PRO A 71 -19.48 -9.42 -6.79
CA PRO A 71 -19.20 -9.98 -5.47
C PRO A 71 -17.71 -10.27 -5.25
N LYS A 72 -16.99 -10.71 -6.30
CA LYS A 72 -15.54 -10.95 -6.20
C LYS A 72 -14.79 -9.65 -5.96
N LEU A 73 -15.15 -8.58 -6.68
CA LEU A 73 -14.55 -7.27 -6.54
C LEU A 73 -14.83 -6.67 -5.16
N GLU A 74 -16.06 -6.81 -4.65
CA GLU A 74 -16.43 -6.35 -3.31
C GLU A 74 -15.69 -7.14 -2.21
N SER A 75 -15.56 -8.46 -2.37
CA SER A 75 -14.77 -9.29 -1.46
C SER A 75 -13.28 -8.93 -1.46
N GLY A 76 -12.73 -8.51 -2.61
CA GLY A 76 -11.35 -8.05 -2.72
C GLY A 76 -11.16 -6.70 -2.04
N LYS A 77 -12.09 -5.76 -2.25
CA LYS A 77 -12.07 -4.43 -1.62
C LYS A 77 -12.15 -4.51 -0.10
N THR A 78 -13.06 -5.34 0.42
CA THR A 78 -13.23 -5.54 1.87
C THR A 78 -11.96 -6.12 2.50
N LYS A 79 -11.40 -7.19 1.92
CA LYS A 79 -10.12 -7.77 2.39
C LYS A 79 -8.96 -6.77 2.34
N LEU A 80 -8.87 -5.97 1.28
CA LEU A 80 -7.84 -4.95 1.16
C LEU A 80 -7.98 -3.89 2.25
N LYS A 81 -9.22 -3.46 2.53
CA LYS A 81 -9.51 -2.50 3.59
C LYS A 81 -9.15 -3.06 4.97
N GLU A 82 -9.56 -4.29 5.28
CA GLU A 82 -9.22 -4.98 6.53
C GLU A 82 -7.70 -5.10 6.73
N LEU A 83 -6.97 -5.50 5.67
CA LEU A 83 -5.52 -5.63 5.74
C LEU A 83 -4.86 -4.27 5.94
N HIS A 84 -5.35 -3.22 5.26
CA HIS A 84 -4.84 -1.87 5.42
C HIS A 84 -5.06 -1.35 6.84
N GLU A 85 -6.25 -1.53 7.41
CA GLU A 85 -6.58 -1.17 8.79
C GLU A 85 -5.69 -1.94 9.79
N SER A 86 -5.47 -3.24 9.57
CA SER A 86 -4.59 -4.05 10.41
C SER A 86 -3.13 -3.58 10.35
N VAL A 87 -2.63 -3.24 9.17
CA VAL A 87 -1.27 -2.70 9.00
C VAL A 87 -1.16 -1.34 9.69
N GLN A 88 -2.15 -0.46 9.51
CA GLN A 88 -2.15 0.85 10.16
C GLN A 88 -2.11 0.72 11.69
N ALA A 89 -2.96 -0.14 12.27
CA ALA A 89 -2.94 -0.39 13.71
C ALA A 89 -1.59 -0.96 14.20
N ALA A 90 -0.94 -1.81 13.40
CA ALA A 90 0.40 -2.31 13.72
C ALA A 90 1.46 -1.21 13.65
N MET A 91 1.38 -0.31 12.65
CA MET A 91 2.27 0.85 12.53
C MET A 91 2.11 1.80 13.72
N ASP A 92 0.88 2.12 14.10
CA ASP A 92 0.58 2.97 15.25
C ASP A 92 1.14 2.34 16.54
N SER A 93 0.99 1.02 16.73
CA SER A 93 1.58 0.32 17.88
C SER A 93 3.12 0.34 17.88
N VAL A 94 3.75 0.28 16.70
CA VAL A 94 5.21 0.39 16.58
C VAL A 94 5.65 1.81 16.92
N GLU A 95 4.97 2.83 16.41
CA GLU A 95 5.26 4.23 16.70
C GLU A 95 5.13 4.53 18.20
N GLU A 96 4.06 4.04 18.84
CA GLU A 96 3.86 4.17 20.28
C GLU A 96 5.00 3.53 21.07
N LYS A 97 5.39 2.28 20.74
CA LYS A 97 6.51 1.59 21.39
C LYS A 97 7.83 2.32 21.17
N GLN A 98 8.07 2.84 19.97
CA GLN A 98 9.26 3.64 19.68
C GLN A 98 9.27 4.93 20.51
N SER A 99 8.13 5.60 20.66
CA SER A 99 7.99 6.79 21.51
C SER A 99 8.26 6.48 22.97
N GLN A 100 7.68 5.39 23.51
CA GLN A 100 7.94 4.91 24.87
C GLN A 100 9.42 4.55 25.10
N ILE A 101 10.08 3.93 24.12
CA ILE A 101 11.53 3.65 24.21
C ILE A 101 12.31 4.96 24.25
N LYS A 102 11.98 5.93 23.38
CA LYS A 102 12.64 7.25 23.38
C LYS A 102 12.44 8.00 24.70
N SER A 103 11.23 7.97 25.28
CA SER A 103 10.96 8.62 26.57
C SER A 103 11.69 7.93 27.73
N ASN A 104 11.71 6.60 27.75
CA ASN A 104 12.30 5.83 28.85
C ASN A 104 13.83 5.81 28.82
N VAL A 105 14.45 5.88 27.63
CA VAL A 105 15.91 5.93 27.49
C VAL A 105 16.47 7.29 27.93
N GLY A 106 15.63 8.32 28.06
CA GLY A 106 16.08 9.69 28.27
C GLY A 106 16.86 10.22 27.06
N GLU A 107 16.95 11.53 26.90
CA GLU A 107 17.69 12.15 25.79
C GLU A 107 19.21 11.91 25.85
N LEU A 108 19.72 11.25 26.90
CA LEU A 108 21.13 11.02 27.08
C LEU A 108 21.58 9.84 26.21
N SER A 109 22.13 10.14 25.03
CA SER A 109 22.80 9.14 24.21
C SER A 109 23.85 8.38 25.04
N GLY A 110 24.00 7.08 24.77
CA GLY A 110 25.03 6.26 25.42
C GLY A 110 26.43 6.85 25.27
N ASP A 111 26.71 7.52 24.14
CA ASP A 111 27.98 8.20 23.91
C ASP A 111 28.16 9.44 24.81
N THR A 112 27.09 10.21 25.02
CA THR A 112 27.09 11.37 25.93
C THR A 112 27.30 10.92 27.38
N ALA A 113 26.62 9.86 27.81
CA ALA A 113 26.77 9.28 29.14
C ALA A 113 28.20 8.75 29.38
N LEU A 114 28.81 8.11 28.36
CA LEU A 114 30.19 7.66 28.42
C LEU A 114 31.17 8.84 28.57
N ALA A 115 30.98 9.91 27.79
CA ALA A 115 31.81 11.10 27.86
C ALA A 115 31.75 11.76 29.25
N LEU A 116 30.54 11.92 29.81
CA LEU A 116 30.34 12.44 31.17
C LEU A 116 31.04 11.58 32.23
N LEU A 117 30.97 10.26 32.10
CA LEU A 117 31.61 9.34 33.04
C LEU A 117 33.15 9.39 32.94
N GLN A 118 33.70 9.58 31.75
CA GLN A 118 35.13 9.77 31.53
C GLN A 118 35.62 11.09 32.13
N THR A 119 34.88 12.18 31.92
CA THR A 119 35.17 13.48 32.56
C THR A 119 35.16 13.35 34.08
N ALA A 120 34.13 12.74 34.67
CA ALA A 120 34.06 12.52 36.12
C ALA A 120 35.17 11.59 36.66
N ALA A 121 35.71 10.69 35.83
CA ALA A 121 36.88 9.89 36.20
C ALA A 121 38.16 10.73 36.22
N ALA A 122 38.34 11.61 35.22
CA ALA A 122 39.47 12.53 35.14
C ALA A 122 39.44 13.57 36.27
N GLU A 123 38.27 14.12 36.60
CA GLU A 123 38.09 15.05 37.73
C GLU A 123 38.50 14.41 39.06
N SER A 124 38.12 13.15 39.32
CA SER A 124 38.57 12.44 40.52
C SER A 124 40.05 12.04 40.48
N GLU A 125 40.63 11.87 39.29
CA GLU A 125 42.08 11.68 39.17
C GLU A 125 42.80 12.97 39.57
N GLU A 126 42.40 14.12 39.04
CA GLU A 126 42.92 15.44 39.40
C GLU A 126 42.74 15.74 40.90
N GLU A 127 41.57 15.46 41.46
CA GLU A 127 41.31 15.60 42.90
C GLU A 127 42.30 14.76 43.74
N SER A 128 42.57 13.52 43.32
CA SER A 128 43.53 12.66 44.02
C SER A 128 44.97 13.17 43.91
N GLU A 129 45.36 13.76 42.77
CA GLU A 129 46.68 14.39 42.60
C GLU A 129 46.79 15.65 43.48
N ASN A 130 45.74 16.48 43.56
CA ASN A 130 45.71 17.65 44.44
C ASN A 130 45.87 17.26 45.93
N ILE A 131 45.24 16.16 46.37
CA ILE A 131 45.42 15.62 47.73
C ILE A 131 46.87 15.15 47.94
N ALA A 132 47.48 14.51 46.95
CA ALA A 132 48.88 14.10 47.00
C ALA A 132 49.83 15.31 47.10
N ASP A 133 49.59 16.37 46.32
CA ASP A 133 50.36 17.60 46.37
C ASP A 133 50.24 18.33 47.71
N GLN A 134 49.04 18.37 48.30
CA GLN A 134 48.84 18.92 49.65
C GLN A 134 49.65 18.15 50.70
N PHE A 135 49.72 16.82 50.58
CA PHE A 135 50.53 15.99 51.46
C PHE A 135 52.03 16.27 51.27
N TYR A 136 52.52 16.36 50.02
CA TYR A 136 53.92 16.71 49.74
C TYR A 136 54.32 18.09 50.28
N ASN A 137 53.39 19.04 50.24
CA ASN A 137 53.55 20.38 50.79
C ASN A 137 53.32 20.45 52.31
N LYS A 138 53.09 19.32 52.99
CA LYS A 138 52.79 19.22 54.43
C LYS A 138 51.59 20.07 54.87
N SER A 139 50.64 20.28 53.97
CA SER A 139 49.40 21.02 54.25
C SER A 139 48.33 20.15 54.93
N ILE A 140 48.45 18.82 54.83
CA ILE A 140 47.59 17.84 55.49
C ILE A 140 48.44 16.79 56.23
N GLU A 141 47.87 16.18 57.27
CA GLU A 141 48.52 15.12 58.06
C GLU A 141 48.39 13.74 57.40
N THR A 142 49.18 12.77 57.87
CA THR A 142 49.24 11.42 57.24
C THR A 142 47.92 10.66 57.32
N GLU A 143 47.21 10.75 58.45
CA GLU A 143 45.93 10.04 58.63
C GLU A 143 44.86 10.62 57.70
N GLU A 144 44.78 11.96 57.61
CA GLU A 144 43.86 12.67 56.74
C GLU A 144 44.14 12.38 55.26
N PHE A 145 45.42 12.35 54.86
CA PHE A 145 45.82 11.94 53.51
C PHE A 145 45.33 10.52 53.18
N LEU A 146 45.58 9.56 54.07
CA LEU A 146 45.20 8.16 53.82
C LEU A 146 43.68 8.01 53.64
N GLU A 147 42.89 8.66 54.49
CA GLU A 147 41.42 8.61 54.43
C GLU A 147 40.90 9.21 53.10
N GLN A 148 41.32 10.43 52.76
CA GLN A 148 40.82 11.14 51.58
C GLN A 148 41.35 10.52 50.28
N PHE A 149 42.67 10.29 50.18
CA PHE A 149 43.29 9.79 48.95
C PHE A 149 42.77 8.40 48.59
N GLN A 150 42.63 7.49 49.57
CA GLN A 150 42.11 6.15 49.31
C GLN A 150 40.66 6.20 48.81
N ALA A 151 39.82 7.04 49.42
CA ALA A 151 38.42 7.19 49.02
C ALA A 151 38.30 7.70 47.58
N VAL A 152 39.02 8.77 47.23
CA VAL A 152 39.00 9.37 45.89
C VAL A 152 39.60 8.42 44.84
N ARG A 153 40.75 7.79 45.11
CA ARG A 153 41.35 6.81 44.17
C ARG A 153 40.44 5.61 43.93
N LYS A 154 39.78 5.10 44.97
CA LYS A 154 38.81 4.00 44.81
C LYS A 154 37.64 4.42 43.91
N LEU A 155 37.13 5.63 44.08
CA LEU A 155 36.07 6.18 43.24
C LEU A 155 36.53 6.36 41.79
N MET A 156 37.72 6.93 41.58
CA MET A 156 38.33 7.10 40.25
C MET A 156 38.48 5.77 39.51
N HIS A 157 39.08 4.75 40.15
CA HIS A 157 39.24 3.44 39.53
C HIS A 157 37.90 2.80 39.19
N LEU A 158 36.90 2.93 40.07
CA LEU A 158 35.56 2.41 39.82
C LEU A 158 34.88 3.12 38.64
N ARG A 159 35.02 4.44 38.51
CA ARG A 159 34.52 5.20 37.35
C ARG A 159 35.22 4.79 36.06
N ARG A 160 36.55 4.63 36.08
CA ARG A 160 37.35 4.19 34.92
C ARG A 160 36.93 2.81 34.42
N VAL A 161 36.82 1.83 35.33
CA VAL A 161 36.36 0.47 34.98
C VAL A 161 34.94 0.50 34.42
N LYS A 162 34.03 1.30 34.99
CA LYS A 162 32.67 1.46 34.45
C LYS A 162 32.67 2.10 33.05
N ALA A 163 33.52 3.10 32.81
CA ALA A 163 33.65 3.72 31.49
C ALA A 163 34.18 2.74 30.44
N ASP A 164 35.22 1.96 30.78
CA ASP A 164 35.76 0.92 29.90
C ASP A 164 34.70 -0.13 29.56
N LYS A 165 33.94 -0.59 30.56
CA LYS A 165 32.86 -1.55 30.35
C LYS A 165 31.74 -0.98 29.49
N MET A 166 31.37 0.27 29.71
CA MET A 166 30.35 0.95 28.92
C MET A 166 30.78 1.10 27.45
N LYS A 167 32.04 1.45 27.20
CA LYS A 167 32.63 1.51 25.86
C LYS A 167 32.52 0.18 25.13
N GLU A 168 32.84 -0.93 25.80
CA GLU A 168 32.68 -2.28 25.23
C GLU A 168 31.22 -2.60 24.85
N LEU A 169 30.27 -2.25 25.73
CA LEU A 169 28.85 -2.48 25.50
C LEU A 169 28.31 -1.68 24.31
N LEU A 170 28.71 -0.40 24.18
CA LEU A 170 28.34 0.45 23.05
C LEU A 170 28.91 -0.07 21.72
N HIS A 171 30.18 -0.50 21.73
CA HIS A 171 30.81 -1.12 20.55
C HIS A 171 30.09 -2.41 20.12
N LYS A 172 29.67 -3.25 21.08
CA LYS A 172 28.90 -4.48 20.80
C LYS A 172 27.51 -4.17 20.25
N LYS A 173 26.83 -3.13 20.75
CA LYS A 173 25.53 -2.68 20.24
C LYS A 173 25.60 -2.18 18.80
N SER A 174 26.63 -1.40 18.46
CA SER A 174 26.86 -0.91 17.08
C SER A 174 27.02 -2.05 16.08
N ARG A 175 27.76 -3.11 16.44
CA ARG A 175 27.91 -4.33 15.61
C ARG A 175 26.58 -5.05 15.34
N LEU A 176 25.63 -5.00 16.28
CA LEU A 176 24.32 -5.66 16.16
C LEU A 176 23.28 -4.78 15.45
N GLY A 177 23.40 -3.45 15.51
CA GLY A 177 22.48 -2.50 14.88
C GLY A 177 22.48 -2.54 13.35
N ASN A 178 23.58 -2.98 12.73
CA ASN A 178 23.74 -3.04 11.27
C ASN A 178 22.85 -4.08 10.56
N ILE A 179 22.14 -4.93 11.29
CA ILE A 179 21.24 -5.95 10.70
C ILE A 179 19.82 -5.41 10.53
N ASN A 180 19.43 -4.36 11.28
CA ASN A 180 18.04 -3.90 11.34
C ASN A 180 17.66 -2.81 10.33
N ASP A 181 18.64 -2.19 9.65
CA ASP A 181 18.39 -1.21 8.57
C ASP A 181 17.86 -1.87 7.28
N ALA A 182 17.82 -3.20 7.20
CA ALA A 182 17.30 -3.95 6.07
C ALA A 182 15.76 -3.91 5.95
N TYR A 183 15.03 -3.41 6.95
CA TYR A 183 13.56 -3.37 6.95
C TYR A 183 12.97 -1.97 6.78
N LYS A 184 13.72 -1.03 6.19
CA LYS A 184 13.10 0.19 5.65
C LYS A 184 12.20 -0.21 4.49
N ILE A 185 10.91 -0.32 4.78
CA ILE A 185 9.85 -0.55 3.82
C ILE A 185 9.98 0.56 2.74
N PRO A 186 10.29 0.22 1.47
CA PRO A 186 10.29 1.22 0.43
C PRO A 186 8.87 1.78 0.30
N SER A 187 8.72 3.11 0.46
CA SER A 187 7.48 3.87 0.32
C SER A 187 6.94 3.94 -1.11
N SER A 188 7.27 2.97 -1.95
CA SER A 188 6.80 2.85 -3.32
C SER A 188 5.80 1.71 -3.34
N VAL A 189 4.52 2.04 -3.22
CA VAL A 189 3.45 1.12 -3.61
C VAL A 189 3.60 0.93 -5.13
N PRO A 190 3.99 -0.25 -5.63
CA PRO A 190 4.00 -0.49 -7.05
C PRO A 190 2.54 -0.54 -7.47
N TYR A 191 2.09 0.44 -8.26
CA TYR A 191 0.82 0.32 -8.95
C TYR A 191 0.79 -1.04 -9.65
N PRO A 192 -0.27 -1.84 -9.50
CA PRO A 192 -0.40 -3.03 -10.31
C PRO A 192 -0.55 -2.56 -11.75
N ILE A 193 0.53 -2.68 -12.54
CA ILE A 193 0.42 -2.81 -13.99
C ILE A 193 -0.14 -4.21 -14.23
N GLY A 194 -1.39 -4.40 -13.80
CA GLY A 194 -2.21 -5.50 -14.24
C GLY A 194 -2.42 -5.24 -15.70
N ASN A 195 -1.83 -6.10 -16.54
CA ASN A 195 -2.22 -6.20 -17.92
C ASN A 195 -3.73 -6.44 -17.91
N ILE A 196 -4.52 -5.38 -18.15
CA ILE A 196 -5.96 -5.48 -18.34
C ILE A 196 -6.11 -6.20 -19.67
N ASN A 197 -5.99 -7.52 -19.60
CA ASN A 197 -6.48 -8.40 -20.64
C ASN A 197 -8.01 -8.32 -20.52
N MET A 198 -8.57 -7.18 -20.97
CA MET A 198 -9.94 -7.17 -21.44
C MET A 198 -10.02 -8.30 -22.47
N PRO A 199 -11.02 -9.19 -22.40
CA PRO A 199 -11.26 -10.12 -23.49
C PRO A 199 -11.51 -9.29 -24.75
N TYR A 200 -10.47 -9.17 -25.58
CA TYR A 200 -10.54 -8.55 -26.89
C TYR A 200 -11.39 -9.48 -27.75
N PHE A 201 -12.66 -9.15 -27.90
CA PHE A 201 -13.49 -9.81 -28.89
C PHE A 201 -13.07 -9.28 -30.26
N PRO A 202 -12.54 -10.15 -31.15
CA PRO A 202 -12.16 -9.72 -32.48
C PRO A 202 -13.41 -9.20 -33.19
N MET A 203 -13.37 -7.93 -33.57
CA MET A 203 -14.28 -7.36 -34.55
C MET A 203 -13.95 -8.03 -35.87
N ALA A 204 -14.64 -9.13 -36.17
CA ALA A 204 -14.55 -9.78 -37.47
C ALA A 204 -14.91 -8.74 -38.55
N SER A 205 -13.89 -8.36 -39.32
CA SER A 205 -14.02 -7.52 -40.50
C SER A 205 -14.21 -8.39 -41.75
N LYS A 206 -15.03 -7.84 -42.64
CA LYS A 206 -15.41 -8.26 -43.99
C LYS A 206 -16.47 -9.35 -44.08
#